data_AF-A0A4R4XAF3-F1
#
_entry.id   AF-A0A4R4XAF3-F1
#
_cell.length_a   1.000
_cell.length_b   1.000
_cell.length_c   1.000
_cell.angle_alpha   90.00
_cell.angle_beta   90.00
_cell.angle_gamma   90.00
#
_symmetry.space_group_name_H-M   'P 1'
#
loop_
_entity.id
_entity.type
_entity.pdbx_description
1 polymer ?
#
loop_
_entity_poly.entity_id
_entity_poly.type
_entity_poly.pdbx_seq_one_letter_code
_entity_poly.pdbx_strand_id
1 'polypeptide(L)'
;MSETVPPPLKTPTRPIRVPTVMWDAYGRVVSRLETDRSARILEHMAADIREHGSAQDVADLEQGLRELAERRARMHQGRPRKTQG
;
A
#
# COMPACT_ATOMS: atom_id res chain seq x y z
N MET A 1 -26.21 -18.70 -1.33
CA MET A 1 -25.40 -18.47 -0.12
C MET A 1 -24.00 -18.16 -0.59
N SER A 2 -23.68 -16.89 -0.82
CA SER A 2 -22.34 -16.51 -1.28
C SER A 2 -21.39 -16.61 -0.10
N GLU A 3 -20.46 -17.56 -0.20
CA GLU A 3 -19.43 -17.80 0.78
C GLU A 3 -18.51 -16.57 0.82
N THR A 4 -18.65 -15.75 1.86
CA THR A 4 -17.76 -14.62 2.10
C THR A 4 -16.40 -15.17 2.50
N VAL A 5 -15.56 -15.45 1.50
CA VAL A 5 -14.16 -15.82 1.73
C VAL A 5 -13.52 -14.68 2.52
N PRO A 6 -13.04 -14.92 3.76
CA PRO A 6 -12.41 -13.86 4.53
C PRO A 6 -11.19 -13.35 3.74
N PRO A 7 -11.04 -12.03 3.58
CA PRO A 7 -9.97 -11.48 2.77
C PRO A 7 -8.61 -11.94 3.33
N PRO A 8 -7.65 -12.28 2.46
CA PRO A 8 -6.35 -12.79 2.89
C PRO A 8 -5.68 -11.81 3.87
N LEU A 9 -5.12 -12.35 4.97
CA LEU A 9 -4.51 -11.58 6.08
C LEU A 9 -3.33 -10.66 5.66
N LYS A 10 -2.81 -10.83 4.45
CA LYS A 10 -1.69 -10.08 3.88
C LYS A 10 -2.09 -9.48 2.53
N THR A 11 -1.97 -8.15 2.41
CA THR A 11 -1.92 -7.51 1.09
C THR A 11 -0.76 -8.15 0.32
N PRO A 12 -1.02 -8.81 -0.82
CA PRO A 12 0.02 -9.52 -1.54
C PRO A 12 1.07 -8.52 -2.02
N THR A 13 2.35 -8.83 -1.77
CA THR A 13 3.45 -8.02 -2.28
C THR A 13 3.56 -8.20 -3.79
N ARG A 14 3.52 -7.10 -4.55
CA ARG A 14 3.81 -7.11 -5.98
C ARG A 14 5.29 -6.74 -6.19
N PRO A 15 6.11 -7.63 -6.78
CA PRO A 15 7.51 -7.33 -6.99
C PRO A 15 7.68 -6.28 -8.09
N ILE A 16 8.41 -5.22 -7.80
CA ILE A 16 8.88 -4.25 -8.80
C ILE A 16 10.34 -4.52 -9.10
N ARG A 17 10.73 -4.37 -10.37
CA ARG A 17 12.13 -4.47 -10.79
C ARG A 17 12.72 -3.06 -10.84
N VAL A 18 13.69 -2.79 -9.98
CA VAL A 18 14.34 -1.48 -9.85
C VAL A 18 15.84 -1.69 -9.63
N PRO A 19 16.73 -0.95 -10.31
CA PRO A 19 18.16 -1.00 -10.02
C PRO A 19 18.45 -0.64 -8.55
N THR A 20 19.35 -1.38 -7.89
CA THR A 20 19.68 -1.19 -6.47
C THR A 20 20.05 0.25 -6.14
N VAL A 21 20.92 0.86 -6.95
CA VAL A 21 21.37 2.25 -6.75
C VAL A 21 20.22 3.26 -6.79
N MET A 22 19.21 3.01 -7.63
CA MET A 22 18.02 3.83 -7.73
C MET A 22 17.10 3.61 -6.52
N TRP A 23 16.94 2.36 -6.06
CA TRP A 23 16.15 2.03 -4.87
C TRP A 23 16.70 2.66 -3.59
N ASP A 24 18.03 2.71 -3.47
CA ASP A 24 18.71 3.35 -2.35
C ASP A 24 18.60 4.87 -2.40
N ALA A 25 18.78 5.47 -3.58
CA ALA A 25 18.57 6.90 -3.79
C ALA A 25 17.14 7.31 -3.44
N TYR A 26 16.15 6.54 -3.91
CA TYR A 26 14.74 6.77 -3.58
C TYR A 26 14.48 6.64 -2.07
N GLY A 27 15.11 5.68 -1.40
CA GLY A 27 15.05 5.55 0.06
C GLY A 27 15.55 6.80 0.80
N ARG A 28 16.67 7.38 0.35
CA ARG A 28 17.20 8.62 0.92
C ARG A 28 16.27 9.81 0.70
N VAL A 29 15.61 9.90 -0.45
CA VAL A 29 14.61 10.96 -0.72
C VAL A 29 13.42 10.80 0.20
N VAL A 30 12.86 9.59 0.25
CA VAL A 30 11.67 9.28 1.06
C VAL A 30 11.90 9.51 2.55
N SER A 31 13.10 9.20 3.04
CA SER A 31 13.49 9.48 4.43
C SER A 31 13.52 10.97 4.75
N ARG A 32 13.93 11.85 3.82
CA ARG A 32 13.91 13.31 4.01
C ARG A 32 12.49 13.88 4.02
N LEU A 33 11.55 13.14 3.46
CA LEU A 33 10.14 13.50 3.37
C LEU A 33 9.30 12.84 4.48
N GLU A 34 9.97 12.25 5.48
CA GLU A 34 9.35 11.64 6.66
C GLU A 34 8.24 10.62 6.32
N THR A 35 8.41 9.90 5.21
CA THR A 35 7.47 8.87 4.75
C THR A 35 8.19 7.56 4.44
N ASP A 36 7.47 6.55 3.97
CA ASP A 36 8.03 5.28 3.55
C ASP A 36 7.81 5.02 2.04
N ARG A 37 8.67 4.18 1.46
CA ARG A 37 8.67 3.93 0.01
C ARG A 37 7.32 3.40 -0.46
N SER A 38 6.68 2.55 0.33
CA SER A 38 5.39 1.93 -0.02
C SER A 38 4.28 2.97 0.02
N ALA A 39 4.24 3.83 1.04
CA ALA A 39 3.27 4.90 1.15
C ALA A 39 3.35 5.84 -0.05
N ARG A 40 4.56 6.26 -0.44
CA ARG A 40 4.77 7.17 -1.57
C ARG A 40 4.47 6.51 -2.92
N ILE A 41 4.80 5.22 -3.08
CA ILE A 41 4.44 4.45 -4.28
C ILE A 41 2.92 4.29 -4.40
N LEU A 42 2.21 4.03 -3.29
CA LEU A 42 0.75 3.96 -3.27
C LEU A 42 0.10 5.31 -3.58
N GLU A 43 0.66 6.39 -3.04
CA GLU A 43 0.20 7.76 -3.33
C GLU A 43 0.36 8.10 -4.81
N HIS A 44 1.50 7.78 -5.41
CA HIS A 44 1.74 8.01 -6.83
C HIS A 44 0.77 7.20 -7.71
N MET A 45 0.56 5.91 -7.41
CA MET A 45 -0.46 5.11 -8.11
C MET A 45 -1.85 5.72 -8.01
N ALA A 46 -2.23 6.19 -6.82
CA ALA A 46 -3.54 6.81 -6.59
C ALA A 46 -3.68 8.16 -7.33
N ALA A 47 -2.59 8.92 -7.47
CA ALA A 47 -2.59 10.15 -8.26
C ALA A 47 -2.78 9.83 -9.75
N ASP A 48 -1.98 8.92 -10.30
CA ASP A 48 -2.03 8.55 -11.72
C ASP A 48 -3.40 7.98 -12.11
N ILE A 49 -4.00 7.12 -11.27
CA ILE A 49 -5.33 6.57 -11.53
C ILE A 49 -6.42 7.65 -11.49
N ARG A 50 -6.31 8.65 -10.60
CA ARG A 50 -7.29 9.75 -10.58
C ARG A 50 -7.14 10.67 -11.78
N GLU A 51 -5.92 10.87 -12.26
CA GLU A 51 -5.63 11.79 -13.36
C GLU A 51 -5.90 11.16 -14.73
N HIS A 52 -5.64 9.87 -14.88
CA HIS A 52 -5.61 9.19 -16.18
C HIS A 52 -6.51 7.96 -16.27
N GLY A 53 -7.08 7.50 -15.15
CA GLY A 53 -7.91 6.31 -15.10
C GLY A 53 -9.30 6.50 -15.71
N SER A 54 -9.89 5.40 -16.15
CA SER A 54 -11.30 5.32 -16.49
C SER A 54 -12.19 5.36 -15.23
N ALA A 55 -13.51 5.46 -15.43
CA ALA A 55 -14.47 5.36 -14.33
C ALA A 55 -14.34 4.04 -13.55
N GLN A 56 -13.97 2.94 -14.22
CA GLN A 56 -13.73 1.67 -13.55
C GLN A 56 -12.45 1.71 -12.71
N ASP A 57 -11.37 2.28 -13.25
CA ASP A 57 -10.09 2.36 -12.53
C ASP A 57 -10.23 3.20 -11.25
N VAL A 58 -11.01 4.29 -11.31
CA VAL A 58 -11.32 5.11 -10.14
C VAL A 58 -12.14 4.33 -9.10
N ALA A 59 -13.15 3.56 -9.53
CA ALA A 59 -13.93 2.73 -8.62
C ALA A 59 -13.07 1.65 -7.92
N ASP A 60 -12.15 1.03 -8.67
CA ASP A 60 -11.21 0.03 -8.16
C ASP A 60 -10.21 0.65 -7.18
N LEU A 61 -9.71 1.87 -7.47
CA LEU A 61 -8.87 2.63 -6.55
C LEU A 61 -9.58 2.90 -5.22
N GLU A 62 -10.83 3.37 -5.27
CA GLU A 62 -11.59 3.64 -4.06
C GLU A 62 -11.83 2.38 -3.24
N GLN A 63 -12.15 1.25 -3.89
CA GLN A 63 -12.28 -0.03 -3.22
C GLN A 63 -10.96 -0.43 -2.54
N GLY A 64 -9.84 -0.38 -3.25
CA GLY A 64 -8.53 -0.72 -2.71
C GLY A 64 -8.11 0.16 -1.53
N LEU A 65 -8.40 1.47 -1.59
CA LEU A 65 -8.14 2.40 -0.49
C LEU A 65 -8.98 2.08 0.75
N ARG A 66 -10.27 1.74 0.59
CA ARG A 66 -11.14 1.31 1.68
C ARG A 66 -10.60 0.05 2.36
N GLU A 67 -10.27 -0.98 1.59
CA GLU A 67 -9.71 -2.23 2.11
C GLU A 67 -8.41 -2.01 2.90
N LEU A 68 -7.55 -1.11 2.41
CA LEU A 68 -6.29 -0.76 3.08
C LEU A 68 -6.52 -0.02 4.40
N ALA A 69 -7.47 0.91 4.43
CA ALA A 69 -7.84 1.66 5.63
C ALA A 69 -8.43 0.74 6.71
N GLU A 70 -9.38 -0.11 6.34
CA GLU A 70 -9.96 -1.12 7.24
C GLU A 70 -8.90 -2.06 7.82
N ARG A 71 -7.93 -2.47 7.01
CA ARG A 71 -6.81 -3.31 7.47
C ARG A 71 -5.93 -2.57 8.48
N ARG A 72 -5.58 -1.32 8.21
CA ARG A 72 -4.77 -0.50 9.14
C ARG A 72 -5.50 -0.33 10.48
N ALA A 73 -6.80 -0.10 10.45
CA ALA A 73 -7.63 -0.04 11.65
C ALA A 73 -7.57 -1.36 12.46
N ARG A 74 -7.71 -2.51 11.78
CA ARG A 74 -7.59 -3.84 12.41
C ARG A 74 -6.21 -4.12 13.01
N MET A 75 -5.13 -3.59 12.42
CA MET A 75 -3.77 -3.80 12.93
C MET A 75 -3.41 -2.91 14.13
N HIS A 76 -4.08 -1.76 14.29
CA HIS A 76 -3.81 -0.80 15.36
C HIS A 76 -4.46 -1.15 16.70
N GLN A 77 -5.46 -2.05 16.73
CA GLN A 77 -6.14 -2.47 17.94
C GLN A 77 -5.33 -3.56 18.68
N GLY A 78 -4.17 -3.19 19.25
CA GLY A 78 -3.51 -3.97 20.30
C GLY A 78 -2.33 -4.89 19.94
N ARG A 79 -1.55 -4.64 18.87
CA ARG A 79 -0.39 -5.49 18.54
C ARG A 79 0.85 -5.11 19.38
N PRO A 80 1.32 -5.93 20.35
CA PRO A 80 2.68 -5.79 20.84
C PRO A 80 3.63 -6.04 19.66
N ARG A 81 4.53 -5.10 19.39
CA ARG A 81 5.62 -5.30 18.42
C ARG A 81 6.38 -6.54 18.87
N LYS A 82 6.51 -7.56 18.02
CA LYS A 82 7.49 -8.63 18.26
C LYS A 82 8.87 -7.96 18.28
N THR A 83 9.41 -7.78 19.47
CA THR A 83 10.84 -7.59 19.69
C THR A 83 11.51 -8.81 19.11
N GLN A 84 12.22 -8.63 18.00
CA GLN A 84 13.06 -9.67 17.41
C GLN A 84 14.32 -9.73 18.28
N GLY A 85 14.49 -10.84 19.00
CA GLY A 85 15.78 -11.24 19.56
C GLY A 85 16.69 -11.81 18.48
#